data_AF-A0A7J7NAA5-F1
#
_entry.id   AF-A0A7J7NAA5-F1
#
_cell.length_a   1.000
_cell.length_b   1.000
_cell.length_c   1.000
_cell.angle_alpha   90.00
_cell.angle_beta   90.00
_cell.angle_gamma   90.00
#
_symmetry.space_group_name_H-M   'P 1'
#
loop_
_entity.id
_entity.type
_entity.pdbx_description
1 polymer ?
#
loop_
_entity_poly.entity_id
_entity_poly.type
_entity_poly.pdbx_seq_one_letter_code
_entity_poly.pdbx_strand_id
1 'polypeptide(L)'
;HTFFLGGTGYRGLKSQNLFTKVAFIGVYLQGTVILCLTPKWSSKTKKELANSIEFFQDVFTCSFEKFTRLTMILSLSGPQHSEKVT
;
A
#
# COMPACT_ATOMS: atom_id res chain seq x y z
N HIS A 1 -0.15 18.44 -8.79
CA HIS A 1 -0.46 18.10 -7.39
C HIS A 1 0.79 17.54 -6.73
N THR A 2 1.10 17.98 -5.50
CA THR A 2 2.28 17.50 -4.75
C THR A 2 1.86 16.33 -3.86
N PHE A 3 2.52 15.19 -4.05
CA PHE A 3 2.34 14.00 -3.22
C PHE A 3 3.58 13.74 -2.38
N PHE A 4 3.41 13.14 -1.21
CA PHE A 4 4.50 12.61 -0.42
C PHE A 4 4.42 11.09 -0.35
N LEU A 5 5.57 10.44 -0.14
CA LEU A 5 5.65 8.99 -0.01
C LEU A 5 5.09 8.57 1.35
N GLY A 6 3.91 7.95 1.35
CA GLY A 6 3.26 7.44 2.57
C GLY A 6 3.80 6.08 3.00
N GLY A 7 4.26 5.26 2.05
CA GLY A 7 4.89 3.99 2.37
C GLY A 7 5.40 3.24 1.14
N THR A 8 6.34 2.33 1.37
CA THR A 8 6.85 1.41 0.36
C THR A 8 6.78 -0.01 0.87
N GLY A 9 6.55 -0.95 -0.03
CA GLY A 9 6.60 -2.37 0.25
C GLY A 9 6.97 -3.18 -0.98
N TYR A 10 7.07 -4.49 -0.81
CA TYR A 10 7.15 -5.42 -1.91
C TYR A 10 6.05 -6.45 -1.78
N ARG A 11 5.56 -6.91 -2.93
CA ARG A 11 4.71 -8.09 -3.01
C ARG A 11 5.55 -9.23 -3.54
N GLY A 12 5.36 -10.42 -3.00
CA GLY A 12 6.05 -11.63 -3.44
C GLY A 12 5.13 -12.83 -3.49
N LEU A 13 5.63 -13.90 -4.09
CA LEU A 13 5.00 -15.21 -4.13
C LEU A 13 5.82 -16.13 -3.23
N LYS A 14 5.13 -16.88 -2.36
CA LYS A 14 5.74 -17.91 -1.53
C LYS A 14 5.58 -19.25 -2.24
N SER A 15 6.69 -19.85 -2.64
CA SER A 15 6.77 -21.27 -3.00
C SER A 15 7.35 -22.05 -1.82
N GLN A 16 7.24 -23.38 -1.84
CA GLN A 16 7.44 -24.29 -0.69
C GLN A 16 8.61 -23.91 0.23
N ASN A 17 9.77 -23.48 -0.30
CA ASN A 17 10.92 -23.03 0.48
C ASN A 17 11.50 -21.65 0.11
N LEU A 18 10.85 -20.87 -0.78
CA LEU A 18 11.40 -19.58 -1.22
C LEU A 18 10.32 -18.50 -1.34
N PHE A 19 10.62 -17.32 -0.79
CA PHE A 19 9.84 -16.11 -1.02
C PHE A 19 10.50 -15.28 -2.12
N THR A 20 9.85 -15.18 -3.26
CA THR A 20 10.34 -14.41 -4.41
C THR A 20 9.59 -13.09 -4.51
N LYS A 21 10.31 -11.97 -4.49
CA LYS A 21 9.73 -10.62 -4.69
C LYS A 21 9.34 -10.45 -6.15
N VAL A 22 8.07 -10.13 -6.40
CA VAL A 22 7.53 -9.95 -7.77
C VAL A 22 7.33 -8.49 -8.15
N ALA A 23 7.06 -7.62 -7.16
CA ALA A 23 6.85 -6.20 -7.41
C ALA A 23 7.24 -5.36 -6.20
N PHE A 24 7.70 -4.14 -6.45
CA PHE A 24 7.76 -3.06 -5.47
C PHE A 24 6.53 -2.17 -5.61
N ILE A 25 5.98 -1.75 -4.48
CA ILE A 25 4.81 -0.89 -4.39
C ILE A 25 5.21 0.36 -3.61
N GLY A 26 4.99 1.53 -4.19
CA GLY A 26 5.05 2.82 -3.49
C GLY A 26 3.67 3.44 -3.43
N VAL A 27 3.21 3.79 -2.23
CA VAL A 27 1.94 4.49 -2.01
C VAL A 27 2.24 5.94 -1.67
N TYR A 28 1.66 6.84 -2.45
CA TYR A 28 1.83 8.27 -2.34
C TYR A 28 0.49 8.90 -1.99
N LEU A 29 0.52 9.85 -1.05
CA LEU A 29 -0.66 10.50 -0.53
C LEU A 29 -0.54 12.01 -0.77
N GLN A 30 -1.66 12.64 -1.12
CA GLN A 30 -1.74 14.09 -1.18
C GLN A 30 -1.63 14.70 0.23
N GLY A 31 -0.96 15.85 0.38
CA GLY A 31 -0.74 16.51 1.68
C GLY A 31 -2.01 16.80 2.50
N THR A 32 -3.16 16.95 1.84
CA THR A 32 -4.47 17.17 2.49
C THR A 32 -4.90 15.99 3.37
N VAL A 33 -4.30 14.80 3.20
CA VAL A 33 -4.51 13.64 4.08
C VAL A 33 -4.23 13.96 5.55
N ILE A 34 -3.27 14.85 5.83
CA ILE A 34 -2.90 15.22 7.20
C ILE A 34 -4.11 15.87 7.89
N LEU A 35 -4.74 16.84 7.23
CA LEU A 35 -5.92 17.52 7.76
C LEU A 35 -7.09 16.56 8.04
N CYS A 36 -7.20 15.50 7.25
CA CYS A 36 -8.26 14.52 7.40
C CYS A 36 -8.02 13.54 8.55
N LEU A 37 -6.79 13.05 8.71
CA LEU A 37 -6.48 12.00 9.67
C LEU A 37 -6.11 12.56 11.05
N THR A 38 -5.53 13.76 11.12
CA THR A 38 -5.09 14.40 12.38
C THR A 38 -6.18 14.46 13.46
N PRO A 39 -7.45 14.81 13.17
CA PRO A 39 -8.48 14.92 14.21
C PRO A 39 -8.70 13.63 15.02
N LYS A 40 -8.52 12.46 14.39
CA LYS A 40 -8.81 11.16 15.00
C LYS A 40 -7.54 10.38 15.39
N TRP A 41 -6.46 10.55 14.65
CA TRP A 41 -5.30 9.67 14.71
C TRP A 41 -4.01 10.33 15.26
N SER A 42 -4.02 11.64 15.51
CA SER A 42 -2.81 12.39 15.93
C SER A 42 -2.20 11.97 17.26
N SER A 43 -2.99 11.43 18.19
CA SER A 43 -2.53 10.98 19.51
C SER A 43 -2.08 9.52 19.55
N LYS A 44 -2.22 8.78 18.45
CA LYS A 44 -1.94 7.34 18.39
C LYS A 44 -0.48 7.07 18.04
N THR A 45 0.08 6.04 18.66
CA THR A 45 1.42 5.54 18.35
C THR A 45 1.44 4.80 17.02
N LYS A 46 2.63 4.68 16.41
CA LYS A 46 2.83 3.92 15.17
C LYS A 46 2.29 2.48 15.26
N LYS A 47 2.45 1.83 16.42
CA LYS A 47 1.99 0.44 16.64
C LYS A 47 0.47 0.36 16.69
N GLU A 48 -0.20 1.33 17.31
CA GLU A 48 -1.66 1.38 17.34
C GLU A 48 -2.22 1.63 15.94
N LEU A 49 -1.62 2.56 15.18
CA LEU A 49 -2.02 2.82 13.79
C LEU A 49 -1.84 1.60 12.90
N ALA A 50 -0.69 0.91 13.00
CA ALA A 50 -0.39 -0.27 12.18
C ALA A 50 -1.32 -1.47 12.44
N ASN A 51 -1.88 -1.57 13.65
CA ASN A 51 -2.83 -2.62 14.02
C ASN A 51 -4.30 -2.21 13.89
N SER A 52 -4.57 -0.96 13.51
CA SER A 52 -5.93 -0.42 13.38
C SER A 52 -6.43 -0.54 11.94
N ILE A 53 -7.40 -1.44 11.72
CA ILE A 53 -8.10 -1.55 10.43
C ILE A 53 -8.83 -0.25 10.10
N GLU A 54 -9.43 0.38 11.10
CA GLU A 54 -10.18 1.63 10.97
C GLU A 54 -9.28 2.78 10.47
N PHE A 55 -8.02 2.83 10.90
CA PHE A 55 -7.06 3.82 10.40
C PHE A 55 -6.86 3.68 8.89
N PHE A 56 -6.65 2.45 8.39
CA PHE A 56 -6.49 2.22 6.96
C PHE A 56 -7.77 2.46 6.17
N GLN A 57 -8.94 2.20 6.76
CA GLN A 57 -10.22 2.56 6.16
C GLN A 57 -10.35 4.07 6.00
N ASP A 58 -10.03 4.86 7.03
CA ASP A 58 -10.06 6.33 6.95
C ASP A 58 -9.05 6.88 5.93
N VAL A 59 -7.86 6.27 5.83
CA VAL A 59 -6.89 6.56 4.77
C VAL A 59 -7.50 6.30 3.40
N PHE A 60 -8.28 5.23 3.23
CA PHE A 60 -8.88 4.88 1.94
C PHE A 60 -10.07 5.77 1.57
N THR A 61 -10.98 6.03 2.52
CA THR A 61 -12.27 6.71 2.29
C THR A 61 -12.15 8.22 2.27
N CYS A 62 -11.15 8.80 2.92
CA CYS A 62 -11.08 10.25 2.97
C CYS A 62 -10.81 10.89 1.60
N SER A 63 -11.40 12.07 1.41
CA SER A 63 -11.36 12.88 0.17
C SER A 63 -9.99 13.53 -0.03
N PHE A 64 -9.06 12.76 -0.57
CA PHE A 64 -7.76 13.21 -1.06
C PHE A 64 -7.25 12.25 -2.13
N GLU A 65 -6.39 12.75 -3.03
CA GLU A 65 -5.81 11.93 -4.09
C GLU A 65 -4.75 10.96 -3.57
N LYS A 66 -4.79 9.74 -4.13
CA LYS A 66 -3.88 8.64 -3.80
C LYS A 66 -3.23 8.18 -5.08
N PHE A 67 -1.91 8.04 -5.08
CA PHE A 67 -1.17 7.54 -6.22
C PHE A 67 -0.37 6.30 -5.81
N THR A 68 -0.56 5.20 -6.52
CA THR A 68 0.17 3.95 -6.25
C THR A 68 1.05 3.63 -7.44
N ARG A 69 2.36 3.52 -7.19
CA ARG A 69 3.34 3.07 -8.18
C ARG A 69 3.63 1.59 -7.96
N LEU A 70 3.26 0.76 -8.94
CA LEU A 70 3.63 -0.64 -9.00
C LEU A 70 4.79 -0.82 -9.97
N THR A 71 5.93 -1.26 -9.46
CA THR A 71 7.11 -1.59 -10.28
C THR A 71 7.33 -3.09 -10.25
N MET A 72 7.09 -3.76 -11.38
CA MET A 72 7.34 -5.20 -11.51
C MET A 72 8.85 -5.46 -11.49
N ILE A 73 9.28 -6.38 -10.62
CA ILE A 73 10.68 -6.83 -10.50
C ILE A 73 10.88 -8.03 -11.42
N LEU A 74 9.91 -8.94 -11.42
CA LEU A 74 9.85 -10.08 -12.31
C LEU A 74 8.70 -9.85 -13.28
N SER A 75 9.00 -9.86 -14.57
CA SER A 75 7.98 -10.03 -15.60
C SER A 75 7.38 -11.42 -15.42
N LEU A 76 6.24 -11.52 -14.74
CA LEU A 76 5.43 -12.74 -14.77
C LEU A 76 5.19 -13.06 -16.26
N SER A 77 5.72 -14.18 -16.74
CA SER A 77 5.42 -14.63 -18.09
C SER A 77 3.90 -14.89 -18.15
N GLY A 78 3.26 -14.44 -19.23
CA GLY A 78 1.80 -14.48 -19.42
C GLY A 78 1.05 -15.75 -18.97
N PRO A 79 1.62 -16.98 -19.04
CA PRO A 79 0.94 -18.20 -18.57
C PRO A 79 0.67 -18.27 -17.05
N GLN A 80 1.40 -17.51 -16.21
CA GLN A 80 1.21 -17.53 -14.75
C GLN A 80 0.11 -16.58 -14.26
N HIS A 81 -0.49 -15.79 -15.15
CA HIS A 81 -1.60 -14.90 -14.80
C HIS A 81 -2.97 -15.61 -14.86
N SER A 82 -3.13 -16.59 -15.75
CA SER A 82 -4.41 -17.28 -15.98
C SER A 82 -4.79 -18.29 -14.89
N GLU A 83 -3.83 -18.92 -14.20
CA GLU A 83 -4.14 -19.93 -13.17
C GLU A 83 -4.60 -19.32 -11.83
N LYS A 84 -4.37 -18.02 -11.58
CA LYS A 84 -4.75 -17.39 -10.31
C LYS A 84 -6.07 -16.62 -10.37
N VAL A 85 -6.78 -16.73 -11.50
CA VAL A 85 -8.13 -16.21 -11.72
C VAL A 85 -9.02 -17.35 -12.24
N THR A 86 -9.13 -18.42 -11.46
CA THR A 86 -10.26 -19.36 -11.49
C THR A 86 -10.50 -19.84 -10.08
#